data_AF-A0A1S8C4Q8-F1
#
_entry.id   AF-A0A1S8C4Q8-F1
#
_cell.length_a   1.000
_cell.length_b   1.000
_cell.length_c   1.000
_cell.angle_alpha   90.00
_cell.angle_beta   90.00
_cell.angle_gamma   90.00
#
_symmetry.space_group_name_H-M   'P 1'
#
loop_
_entity.id
_entity.type
_entity.pdbx_description
1 polymer ?
#
loop_
_entity_poly.entity_id
_entity_poly.type
_entity_poly.pdbx_seq_one_letter_code
_entity_poly.pdbx_strand_id
1 'polypeptide(L)' 'MRYPDAPRLDLVEDLHGHRVADPYRWLEDPADDRTAGWAAAQDELAAELLGGLP' A
#
# COMPACT_ATOMS: atom_id res chain seq x y z
N MET A 1 -10.13 -5.17 13.84
CA MET A 1 -9.12 -5.18 12.77
C MET A 1 -8.94 -3.76 12.26
N ARG A 2 -7.75 -3.19 12.45
CA ARG A 2 -7.39 -1.86 11.93
C ARG A 2 -6.34 -2.07 10.85
N TYR A 3 -6.60 -1.61 9.64
CA TYR A 3 -5.65 -1.71 8.54
C TYR A 3 -4.57 -0.61 8.66
N PRO A 4 -3.33 -0.88 8.22
CA PRO A 4 -2.30 0.13 8.10
C PRO A 4 -2.71 1.27 7.17
N ASP A 5 -2.36 2.51 7.55
CA ASP A 5 -2.66 3.70 6.76
C ASP A 5 -1.84 3.69 5.46
N ALA A 6 -2.52 3.79 4.31
CA ALA A 6 -1.92 3.91 2.99
C ALA A 6 -2.30 5.26 2.37
N PRO A 7 -1.46 6.31 2.50
CA PRO A 7 -1.79 7.62 1.95
C PRO A 7 -2.00 7.55 0.44
N ARG A 8 -3.09 8.17 -0.01
CA ARG A 8 -3.44 8.28 -1.42
C ARG A 8 -2.80 9.53 -2.01
N LEU A 9 -2.16 9.37 -3.16
CA LEU A 9 -1.68 10.47 -3.96
C LEU A 9 -2.79 10.93 -4.94
N ASP A 10 -2.82 12.21 -5.25
CA ASP A 10 -3.64 12.75 -6.35
C ASP A 10 -2.93 12.58 -7.71
N LEU A 11 -2.28 11.42 -7.91
CA LEU A 11 -1.56 11.11 -9.14
C LEU A 11 -2.55 10.57 -10.19
N VAL A 12 -2.63 11.27 -11.31
CA VAL A 12 -3.44 10.89 -12.47
C VAL A 12 -2.59 11.01 -13.73
N GLU A 13 -2.52 9.95 -14.51
CA GLU A 13 -1.81 9.90 -15.78
C GLU A 13 -2.81 9.89 -16.95
N ASP A 14 -2.39 10.40 -18.10
CA ASP A 14 -3.12 10.26 -19.35
C ASP A 14 -2.49 9.14 -20.19
N LEU A 15 -3.24 8.05 -20.38
CA LEU A 15 -2.83 6.88 -21.15
C LEU A 15 -3.72 6.78 -22.37
N HIS A 16 -3.18 7.12 -23.54
CA HIS A 16 -3.90 7.08 -24.83
C HIS A 16 -5.20 7.91 -24.83
N GLY A 17 -5.22 9.08 -24.18
CA GLY A 17 -6.40 9.94 -24.06
C GLY A 17 -7.33 9.56 -22.91
N HIS A 18 -6.94 8.61 -22.06
CA HIS A 18 -7.70 8.18 -20.89
C HIS A 18 -7.00 8.60 -19.60
N ARG A 19 -7.72 9.35 -18.75
CA ARG A 19 -7.23 9.70 -17.42
C ARG A 19 -7.35 8.51 -16.47
N VAL A 20 -6.22 8.03 -15.95
CA VAL A 20 -6.14 6.89 -15.03
C VAL A 20 -5.48 7.35 -13.73
N ALA A 21 -6.18 7.21 -12.61
CA ALA A 21 -5.64 7.55 -11.29
C ALA A 21 -4.81 6.38 -10.75
N ASP A 22 -3.59 6.68 -10.30
CA ASP A 22 -2.75 5.73 -9.57
C ASP A 22 -2.36 6.29 -8.20
N PRO A 23 -3.28 6.25 -7.23
CA PRO A 23 -3.07 6.85 -5.91
C PRO A 23 -2.00 6.14 -5.08
N TYR A 24 -1.57 4.94 -5.48
CA TYR A 24 -0.64 4.11 -4.72
C TYR A 24 0.66 3.80 -5.48
N ARG A 25 0.97 4.55 -6.54
CA ARG A 25 2.24 4.47 -7.30
C ARG A 25 3.49 4.38 -6.42
N TRP A 26 3.48 5.03 -5.25
CA TRP A 26 4.61 4.98 -4.31
C TRP A 26 4.91 3.57 -3.78
N LEU A 27 3.91 2.67 -3.72
CA LEU A 27 4.12 1.26 -3.33
C LEU A 27 4.88 0.45 -4.38
N GLU A 28 5.06 0.97 -5.60
CA GLU A 28 5.84 0.27 -6.64
C GLU A 28 7.35 0.32 -6.37
N ASP A 29 7.83 1.25 -5.54
CA ASP A 29 9.24 1.33 -5.15
C ASP A 29 9.47 0.62 -3.80
N PRO A 30 10.12 -0.56 -3.79
CA PRO A 30 10.40 -1.28 -2.55
C PRO A 30 11.52 -0.65 -1.72
N ALA A 31 12.31 0.27 -2.28
CA ALA A 31 13.37 0.99 -1.56
C ALA A 31 12.86 2.29 -0.90
N ASP A 32 11.62 2.71 -1.16
CA ASP A 32 11.00 3.83 -0.47
C ASP A 32 10.70 3.44 0.99
N ASP A 33 11.17 4.25 1.94
CA ASP A 33 10.95 4.05 3.38
C ASP A 33 9.46 3.94 3.74
N ARG A 34 8.59 4.65 2.99
CA ARG A 34 7.14 4.56 3.16
C ARG A 34 6.64 3.16 2.82
N THR A 35 7.13 2.59 1.72
CA THR A 35 6.75 1.26 1.24
C THR A 35 7.21 0.20 2.22
N ALA A 36 8.47 0.28 2.65
CA ALA A 36 9.01 -0.60 3.67
C ALA A 36 8.21 -0.54 4.99
N GLY A 37 7.88 0.66 5.46
CA GLY A 37 7.09 0.86 6.68
C GLY A 37 5.65 0.33 6.56
N TRP A 38 5.00 0.55 5.41
CA TRP A 38 3.65 0.04 5.16
C TRP A 38 3.64 -1.49 5.05
N ALA A 39 4.61 -2.08 4.35
CA ALA A 39 4.74 -3.53 4.22
C ALA A 39 4.92 -4.20 5.59
N ALA A 40 5.82 -3.66 6.44
CA ALA A 40 6.02 -4.18 7.80
C ALA A 40 4.73 -4.15 8.63
N ALA A 41 3.94 -3.07 8.54
CA ALA A 41 2.67 -2.96 9.25
C ALA A 41 1.61 -3.96 8.73
N GLN A 42 1.63 -4.30 7.44
CA GLN A 42 0.77 -5.34 6.87
C GLN A 42 1.20 -6.74 7.35
N ASP A 43 2.51 -7.00 7.40
CA ASP A 43 3.05 -8.26 7.90
C ASP A 43 2.69 -8.47 9.37
N GLU A 44 2.79 -7.45 10.21
CA GLU A 44 2.36 -7.48 11.62
C GLU A 44 0.87 -7.84 11.75
N LEU A 45 0.01 -7.17 10.97
CA LEU A 45 -1.42 -7.45 10.97
C LEU A 45 -1.72 -8.89 10.53
N ALA A 46 -1.05 -9.37 9.49
CA ALA A 46 -1.22 -10.74 9.01
C ALA A 46 -0.75 -11.76 10.06
N ALA A 47 0.40 -11.52 10.69
CA ALA A 47 0.94 -12.39 11.73
C ALA A 47 0.01 -12.51 12.93
N GLU A 48 -0.60 -11.40 13.38
CA GLU A 48 -1.59 -11.41 14.47
C GLU A 48 -2.79 -12.33 14.14
N LEU A 49 -3.35 -12.19 12.95
CA LEU A 49 -4.52 -12.97 12.53
C LEU A 49 -4.18 -14.44 12.34
N LEU A 50 -3.08 -14.74 11.66
CA LEU A 50 -2.66 -16.10 11.38
C LEU A 50 -2.24 -16.83 12.65
N GLY A 51 -1.60 -16.15 13.59
CA GLY A 51 -1.26 -16.71 14.90
C GLY A 51 -2.48 -17.05 15.78
N GLY A 52 -3.64 -16.48 15.47
CA GLY A 52 -4.90 -16.77 16.14
C GLY A 52 -5.69 -17.95 15.56
N LEU A 53 -5.18 -18.61 14.51
CA LEU A 53 -5.85 -19.77 13.90
C LEU A 53 -5.68 -21.04 14.76
N PRO A 54 -6.70 -21.93 14.80
CA PRO A 54 -6.71 -23.14 15.62
C PRO A 54 -5.75 -24.24 15.13
#